data_AF-A0A0Q3URH6-F1
#
_entry.id   AF-A0A0Q3URH6-F1
#
_cell.length_a   1.000
_cell.length_b   1.000
_cell.length_c   1.000
_cell.angle_alpha   90.00
_cell.angle_beta   90.00
_cell.angle_gamma   90.00
#
_symmetry.space_group_name_H-M   'P 1'
#
loop_
_entity.id
_entity.type
_entity.pdbx_description
1 polymer ?
#
loop_
_entity_poly.entity_id
_entity_poly.type
_entity_poly.pdbx_seq_one_letter_code
_entity_poly.pdbx_strand_id
1 'polypeptide(L)' 'MYVALFPCNECAKLIIQAGIKEVIFMSDKYHDTMEMTAARRMFDLAGVIYREFKPKCNKIIIDFDSINSRPNQKLL' A
#
# COMPACT_ATOMS: atom_id res chain seq x y z
N MET A 1 5.26 5.79 2.44
CA MET A 1 4.39 4.97 3.31
C MET A 1 3.68 3.93 2.45
N TYR A 2 3.72 2.66 2.82
CA TYR A 2 2.96 1.59 2.15
C TYR A 2 1.71 1.26 2.97
N VAL A 3 0.54 1.21 2.33
CA VAL A 3 -0.74 0.93 2.98
C VAL A 3 -1.59 -0.02 2.15
N ALA A 4 -2.40 -0.84 2.81
CA ALA A 4 -3.29 -1.77 2.11
C ALA A 4 -4.46 -1.06 1.41
N LEU A 5 -4.97 0.03 1.99
CA LEU A 5 -6.11 0.80 1.46
C LEU A 5 -5.73 2.28 1.38
N PHE A 6 -6.24 2.98 0.38
CA PHE A 6 -6.04 4.42 0.23
C PHE A 6 -6.45 5.18 1.51
N PRO A 7 -5.64 6.14 2.01
CA PRO A 7 -5.96 6.85 3.24
C PRO A 7 -7.22 7.71 3.10
N CYS A 8 -8.07 7.74 4.14
CA CYS A 8 -9.15 8.71 4.23
C CYS A 8 -8.63 10.13 4.53
N ASN A 9 -9.52 11.10 4.53
CA ASN A 9 -9.22 12.52 4.74
C ASN A 9 -8.55 12.80 6.11
N GLU A 10 -8.95 12.14 7.19
CA GLU A 10 -8.32 12.35 8.51
C GLU A 10 -6.90 11.77 8.57
N CYS A 11 -6.68 10.58 7.98
CA CYS A 11 -5.34 10.02 7.84
C CYS A 11 -4.45 10.90 6.94
N ALA A 12 -5.00 11.47 5.86
CA ALA A 12 -4.26 12.35 4.96
C ALA A 12 -3.68 13.57 5.70
N LYS A 13 -4.44 14.18 6.63
CA LYS A 13 -3.94 15.27 7.49
C LYS A 13 -2.72 14.83 8.28
N LEU A 14 -2.79 13.68 8.96
CA LEU A 14 -1.67 13.16 9.76
C LEU A 14 -0.43 12.85 8.90
N ILE A 15 -0.64 12.26 7.71
CA ILE A 15 0.43 11.93 6.77
C ILE A 15 1.16 13.19 6.30
N ILE A 16 0.40 14.24 5.94
CA ILE A 16 0.94 15.54 5.51
C ILE A 16 1.73 16.18 6.66
N GLN A 17 1.14 16.26 7.86
CA GLN A 17 1.78 16.90 9.00
C GLN A 17 3.01 16.13 9.52
N ALA A 18 3.07 14.82 9.29
CA ALA A 18 4.25 13.99 9.55
C ALA A 18 5.37 14.18 8.51
N GLY A 19 5.14 14.95 7.44
CA GLY A 19 6.13 15.21 6.39
C GLY A 19 6.35 14.04 5.42
N ILE A 20 5.46 13.06 5.37
CA ILE A 20 5.53 11.94 4.42
C ILE A 20 5.36 12.47 3.00
N LYS A 21 6.24 12.03 2.08
CA LYS A 21 6.28 12.53 0.70
C LYS A 21 5.64 11.61 -0.34
N GLU A 22 5.48 10.33 -0.03
CA GLU A 22 4.90 9.35 -0.96
C GLU A 22 4.00 8.33 -0.22
N VAL A 23 2.82 8.07 -0.77
CA VAL A 23 1.86 7.04 -0.33
C VAL A 23 1.69 6.01 -1.44
N ILE A 24 1.99 4.75 -1.13
CA ILE A 24 1.83 3.63 -2.07
C ILE A 24 0.74 2.72 -1.52
N PHE A 25 -0.37 2.61 -2.23
CA PHE A 25 -1.58 1.92 -1.76
C PHE A 25 -1.90 0.68 -2.60
N MET A 26 -2.39 -0.39 -1.98
CA MET A 26 -2.78 -1.60 -2.71
C MET A 26 -4.22 -1.55 -3.25
N SER A 27 -5.15 -0.92 -2.53
CA SER A 27 -6.56 -0.84 -2.91
C SER A 27 -7.07 0.59 -2.81
N ASP A 28 -7.92 0.97 -3.76
CA ASP A 28 -8.70 2.21 -3.75
C ASP A 28 -10.18 1.93 -3.99
N LYS A 29 -10.72 0.91 -3.31
CA LYS A 29 -12.10 0.43 -3.48
C LYS A 29 -13.18 1.46 -3.10
N TYR A 30 -12.81 2.53 -2.41
CA TYR A 30 -13.71 3.63 -2.02
C TYR A 30 -13.34 4.92 -2.75
N HIS A 31 -12.79 4.80 -3.96
CA HIS A 31 -12.29 5.94 -4.74
C HIS A 31 -13.27 7.10 -4.75
N ASP A 32 -14.53 6.85 -5.09
CA ASP A 32 -15.53 7.90 -5.33
C ASP A 32 -16.18 8.47 -4.06
N THR A 33 -15.78 8.03 -2.86
CA THR A 33 -16.35 8.61 -1.63
C THR A 33 -15.79 10.01 -1.39
N MET A 34 -16.54 10.82 -0.63
CA MET A 34 -16.13 12.19 -0.32
C MET A 34 -14.83 12.23 0.47
N GLU A 35 -14.61 11.27 1.37
CA GLU A 35 -13.42 11.16 2.20
C GLU A 35 -12.16 10.94 1.36
N MET A 36 -12.23 10.04 0.38
CA MET A 36 -11.10 9.69 -0.48
C MET A 36 -10.85 10.78 -1.52
N THR A 37 -11.90 11.44 -2.00
CA THR A 37 -11.79 12.63 -2.84
C THR A 37 -11.13 13.79 -2.09
N ALA A 38 -11.50 14.03 -0.83
CA ALA A 38 -10.88 15.05 0.01
C ALA A 38 -9.40 14.72 0.33
N ALA A 39 -9.09 13.44 0.59
CA ALA A 39 -7.72 12.98 0.79
C ALA A 39 -6.81 13.24 -0.42
N ARG A 40 -7.26 12.89 -1.64
CA ARG A 40 -6.51 13.17 -2.88
C ARG A 40 -6.23 14.66 -3.04
N ARG A 41 -7.26 15.50 -2.89
CA ARG A 41 -7.09 16.97 -2.95
C ARG A 41 -6.08 17.49 -1.92
N MET A 42 -6.13 16.98 -0.69
CA MET A 42 -5.16 17.36 0.35
C MET A 42 -3.74 16.94 -0.02
N PHE A 43 -3.55 15.73 -0.54
CA PHE A 43 -2.24 15.27 -1.01
C PHE A 43 -1.72 16.10 -2.19
N ASP A 44 -2.58 16.41 -3.18
CA ASP A 44 -2.23 17.24 -4.34
C ASP A 44 -1.75 18.63 -3.90
N LEU A 45 -2.50 19.28 -2.99
CA LEU A 45 -2.15 20.60 -2.45
C LEU A 45 -0.87 20.59 -1.61
N ALA A 46 -0.61 19.50 -0.88
CA ALA A 46 0.58 19.35 -0.04
C ALA A 46 1.80 18.82 -0.81
N GLY A 47 1.66 18.46 -2.09
CA GLY A 47 2.72 17.85 -2.89
C GLY A 47 3.12 16.45 -2.42
N VAL A 48 2.18 15.69 -1.84
CA VAL A 48 2.39 14.29 -1.47
C VAL A 48 2.03 13.41 -2.67
N ILE A 49 2.99 12.66 -3.17
CA ILE A 49 2.78 11.74 -4.29
C ILE A 49 1.97 10.54 -3.80
N TYR A 50 0.97 10.10 -4.56
CA TYR A 50 0.30 8.83 -4.30
C TYR A 50 0.18 8.00 -5.56
N ARG A 51 0.39 6.69 -5.43
CA ARG A 51 0.28 5.75 -6.56
C ARG A 51 -0.15 4.36 -6.11
N GLU A 52 -0.86 3.67 -6.99
CA GLU A 52 -1.26 2.30 -6.77
C GLU A 52 -0.05 1.36 -6.85
N PHE A 53 0.03 0.41 -5.91
CA PHE A 53 1.02 -0.64 -5.91
C PHE A 53 0.68 -1.69 -6.97
N LYS A 54 1.65 -2.03 -7.82
CA LYS A 54 1.54 -3.12 -8.79
C LYS A 54 2.42 -4.29 -8.33
N PRO A 55 1.86 -5.29 -7.62
CA PRO A 55 2.64 -6.38 -7.10
C PRO A 55 3.11 -7.31 -8.24
N LYS A 56 4.34 -7.84 -8.12
CA LYS A 56 4.87 -8.84 -9.08
C LYS A 56 4.24 -10.22 -8.90
N CYS A 57 3.72 -10.51 -7.72
CA CYS A 57 3.01 -11.74 -7.38
C CYS A 57 1.81 -11.42 -6.49
N ASN A 58 0.74 -12.19 -6.60
CA ASN A 58 -0.50 -11.99 -5.84
C ASN A 58 -0.48 -12.61 -4.43
N LYS A 59 0.51 -13.46 -4.13
CA LYS A 59 0.63 -14.17 -2.86
C LYS A 59 2.09 -14.30 -2.46
N ILE A 60 2.36 -14.05 -1.18
CA ILE A 60 3.62 -14.38 -0.52
C ILE A 60 3.25 -15.37 0.57
N ILE A 61 3.91 -16.53 0.57
CA ILE A 61 3.73 -17.54 1.61
C ILE A 61 4.96 -17.44 2.51
N ILE A 62 4.71 -17.20 3.80
CA ILE A 62 5.72 -17.36 4.83
C ILE A 62 5.52 -18.75 5.41
N ASP A 63 6.40 -19.66 5.02
CA ASP A 63 6.42 -21.04 5.49
C ASP A 63 7.63 -21.21 6.42
N PHE A 64 7.38 -21.36 7.72
CA PHE A 64 8.46 -21.51 8.69
C PHE A 64 9.13 -22.89 8.61
N ASP A 65 8.44 -23.91 8.08
CA ASP A 65 9.01 -25.26 7.90
C ASP A 65 9.98 -25.32 6.70
N SER A 66 10.00 -24.27 5.87
CA SER A 66 10.92 -24.17 4.74
C SER A 66 12.40 -24.20 5.17
N ILE A 67 12.72 -23.87 6.42
CA ILE A 67 14.10 -23.94 6.95
C ILE A 67 14.60 -25.37 7.11
N ASN A 68 13.70 -26.31 7.38
CA ASN A 68 13.99 -27.74 7.55
C ASN A 68 13.95 -28.49 6.22
N SER A 69 13.34 -27.87 5.20
CA SER A 69 13.21 -28.42 3.87
C SER A 69 14.54 -28.31 3.12
N ARG A 70 15.11 -29.43 2.68
CA ARG A 70 16.23 -29.39 1.72
C ARG A 70 15.70 -28.80 0.40
N PRO A 71 16.36 -27.82 -0.22
CA PRO A 71 15.88 -27.26 -1.49
C PRO A 71 15.94 -28.33 -2.58
N ASN A 72 14.76 -28.89 -2.92
CA ASN A 72 14.44 -29.76 -4.05
C ASN A 72 15.48 -30.80 -4.50
N GLN A 73 15.29 -32.06 -4.06
CA GLN A 73 15.44 -33.18 -4.98
C GLN A 73 14.25 -33.07 -5.95
N LYS A 74 14.49 -32.53 -7.16
CA LYS A 74 13.48 -32.55 -8.23
C LYS A 74 13.02 -33.99 -8.40
N LEU A 75 11.74 -34.25 -8.18
CA LEU A 75 11.08 -35.49 -8.62
C LEU A 75 11.21 -35.54 -10.15
N LEU A 76 12.07 -36.44 -10.62
CA LEU A 76 12.02 -37.01 -11.97
C LEU A 76 10.80 -37.92 -12.07
#